data_AF-A0A0L6CQ81-F1
#
_entry.id   AF-A0A0L6CQ81-F1
#
_cell.length_a   1.000
_cell.length_b   1.000
_cell.length_c   1.000
_cell.angle_alpha   90.00
_cell.angle_beta   90.00
_cell.angle_gamma   90.00
#
_symmetry.space_group_name_H-M   'P 1'
#
loop_
_entity.id
_entity.type
_entity.pdbx_description
1 polymer ?
#
loop_
_entity_poly.entity_id
_entity_poly.type
_entity_poly.pdbx_seq_one_letter_code
_entity_poly.pdbx_strand_id
1 'polypeptide(L)'
;MRLGRSGNEKDNEDPKPAASGYGRAWTVSAGVLALVVLMGIGGGVARFLADDDPQEAVQPATTTSAPAPAPGATPGGTAGPCPNAPTGRDGGSELPVAAPKTTWDQFGGGALLVPSTDAGPMVRTDTLRRCYAHTPLGAFTSATNTVMGINGTPAVATVMLQNQLTPGPARDRYLKAPGGTDANTARQFRVVGARVLSYTPARALTEVVMDLGGMDGVQVTITAPMVWSGGDWKLDGTDTTQPRRSTSLDGFVRWEAGR
;
A
#
# COMPACT_ATOMS: atom_id res chain seq x y z
N MET A 1 -42.43 12.19 -72.77
CA MET A 1 -42.19 12.09 -71.31
C MET A 1 -42.64 13.39 -70.67
N ARG A 2 -43.59 13.31 -69.73
CA ARG A 2 -44.34 14.43 -69.13
C ARG A 2 -44.07 14.45 -67.61
N LEU A 3 -44.21 15.64 -67.00
CA LEU A 3 -44.42 15.97 -65.56
C LEU A 3 -43.13 16.28 -64.76
N GLY A 4 -43.03 17.32 -63.93
CA GLY A 4 -43.99 18.31 -63.42
C GLY A 4 -43.50 18.79 -62.02
N ARG A 5 -43.56 20.09 -61.71
CA ARG A 5 -43.25 20.69 -60.40
C ARG A 5 -44.54 21.22 -59.75
N SER A 6 -44.61 21.21 -58.41
CA SER A 6 -45.71 21.66 -57.50
C SER A 6 -46.69 20.54 -57.11
N GLY A 7 -47.15 20.31 -55.87
CA GLY A 7 -47.00 20.92 -54.54
C GLY A 7 -48.06 20.35 -53.58
N ASN A 8 -47.72 20.22 -52.28
CA ASN A 8 -48.51 20.18 -51.02
C ASN A 8 -49.61 19.13 -50.65
N GLU A 9 -49.65 18.90 -49.32
CA GLU A 9 -50.69 18.37 -48.41
C GLU A 9 -50.86 16.82 -48.32
N LYS A 10 -50.84 16.12 -47.16
CA LYS A 10 -51.31 16.41 -45.79
C LYS A 10 -50.60 15.57 -44.70
N ASP A 11 -50.34 16.21 -43.56
CA ASP A 11 -50.57 15.82 -42.16
C ASP A 11 -50.41 14.35 -41.70
N ASN A 12 -49.43 14.09 -40.82
CA ASN A 12 -49.75 13.71 -39.44
C ASN A 12 -48.53 13.86 -38.51
N GLU A 13 -48.74 14.58 -37.41
CA GLU A 13 -47.83 14.73 -36.29
C GLU A 13 -47.71 13.41 -35.50
N ASP A 14 -46.50 13.09 -35.06
CA ASP A 14 -46.26 12.58 -33.70
C ASP A 14 -44.84 12.99 -33.26
N PRO A 15 -44.68 13.69 -32.12
CA PRO A 15 -43.40 14.23 -31.67
C PRO A 15 -42.51 13.13 -31.09
N LYS A 16 -41.32 12.94 -31.67
CA LYS A 16 -40.31 12.06 -31.10
C LYS A 16 -39.76 12.69 -29.79
N PRO A 17 -39.79 11.97 -28.65
CA PRO A 17 -39.48 12.58 -27.36
C PRO A 17 -38.02 13.00 -27.26
N ALA A 18 -37.84 14.23 -26.77
CA ALA A 18 -36.59 14.76 -26.30
C ALA A 18 -36.07 13.92 -25.12
N ALA A 19 -34.89 13.32 -25.27
CA ALA A 19 -34.17 12.73 -24.16
C ALA A 19 -32.96 13.63 -23.83
N SER A 20 -33.20 14.55 -22.89
CA SER A 20 -32.38 14.77 -21.70
C SER A 20 -30.87 14.89 -21.88
N GLY A 21 -30.38 16.13 -21.79
CA GLY A 21 -28.97 16.43 -21.54
C GLY A 21 -28.52 16.04 -20.13
N TYR A 22 -27.38 15.36 -20.07
CA TYR A 22 -26.38 15.32 -19.00
C TYR A 22 -25.08 14.95 -19.76
N GLY A 23 -24.00 15.71 -19.78
CA GLY A 23 -23.31 16.29 -18.64
C GLY A 23 -22.04 15.47 -18.38
N ARG A 24 -20.89 16.12 -18.55
CA ARG A 24 -19.56 15.81 -17.98
C ARG A 24 -18.70 14.70 -18.61
N ALA A 25 -17.59 15.20 -19.14
CA ALA A 25 -16.32 14.52 -19.31
C ALA A 25 -15.87 13.81 -18.03
N TRP A 26 -15.68 12.49 -18.09
CA TRP A 26 -14.83 11.71 -17.18
C TRP A 26 -14.15 10.60 -18.01
N THR A 27 -13.00 10.90 -18.62
CA THR A 27 -12.04 9.86 -18.96
C THR A 27 -11.34 9.47 -17.67
N VAL A 28 -11.90 8.52 -16.92
CA VAL A 28 -11.16 7.80 -15.89
C VAL A 28 -10.22 6.87 -16.65
N SER A 29 -9.01 7.34 -16.89
CA SER A 29 -7.96 6.56 -17.54
C SER A 29 -7.64 5.34 -16.67
N ALA A 30 -7.55 4.17 -17.32
CA ALA A 30 -7.44 2.83 -16.76
C ALA A 30 -6.25 2.56 -15.79
N GLY A 31 -5.45 3.57 -15.43
CA GLY A 31 -4.40 3.45 -14.40
C GLY A 31 -4.94 3.43 -12.96
N VAL A 32 -6.15 3.95 -12.73
CA VAL A 32 -6.73 4.17 -11.38
C VAL A 32 -7.24 2.88 -10.72
N LEU A 33 -7.59 1.85 -11.51
CA LEU A 33 -8.05 0.56 -10.99
C LEU A 33 -6.90 -0.36 -10.51
N ALA A 34 -5.65 -0.10 -10.91
CA ALA A 34 -4.51 -0.93 -10.53
C ALA A 34 -4.15 -0.81 -9.03
N LEU A 35 -4.49 0.33 -8.40
CA LEU A 35 -4.10 0.65 -7.03
C LEU A 35 -4.84 -0.17 -5.96
N VAL A 36 -6.11 -0.49 -6.18
CA VAL A 36 -6.92 -1.32 -5.26
C VAL A 36 -6.72 -2.81 -5.52
N VAL A 37 -6.24 -3.17 -6.71
CA VAL A 37 -6.04 -4.57 -7.13
C VAL A 37 -4.86 -5.20 -6.40
N LEU A 38 -3.83 -4.46 -5.99
CA LEU A 38 -2.66 -5.04 -5.30
C LEU A 38 -2.86 -5.34 -3.82
N MET A 39 -4.05 -5.14 -3.25
CA MET A 39 -4.39 -5.75 -1.96
C MET A 39 -5.84 -6.27 -1.90
N GLY A 40 -6.55 -6.29 -3.04
CA GLY A 40 -7.99 -6.56 -3.13
C GLY A 40 -8.39 -7.47 -4.28
N ILE A 41 -7.60 -8.50 -4.64
CA ILE A 41 -8.06 -9.51 -5.62
C ILE A 41 -8.94 -10.54 -4.91
N GLY A 42 -10.17 -10.12 -4.66
CA GLY A 42 -11.26 -10.90 -4.07
C GLY A 42 -12.53 -10.06 -3.91
N GLY A 43 -13.05 -9.48 -4.99
CA GLY A 43 -14.45 -9.01 -5.06
C GLY A 43 -14.82 -7.71 -4.33
N GLY A 44 -13.86 -6.81 -4.04
CA GLY A 44 -14.10 -5.64 -3.18
C GLY A 44 -14.30 -4.28 -3.85
N VAL A 45 -14.23 -4.14 -5.18
CA VAL A 45 -14.31 -2.81 -5.83
C VAL A 45 -15.67 -2.14 -5.59
N ALA A 46 -16.76 -2.91 -5.53
CA ALA A 46 -18.10 -2.39 -5.24
C ALA A 46 -18.31 -2.04 -3.75
N ARG A 47 -17.54 -2.64 -2.83
CA ARG A 47 -17.65 -2.41 -1.38
C ARG A 47 -16.83 -1.19 -0.93
N PHE A 48 -15.85 -0.74 -1.73
CA PHE A 48 -15.01 0.42 -1.42
C PHE A 48 -15.68 1.77 -1.79
N LEU A 49 -16.68 1.74 -2.67
CA LEU A 49 -17.46 2.91 -3.10
C LEU A 49 -18.83 3.02 -2.40
N ALA A 50 -19.24 1.99 -1.66
CA ALA A 50 -20.47 1.99 -0.88
C ALA A 50 -20.11 2.12 0.61
N ASP A 51 -20.31 3.31 1.17
CA ASP A 51 -20.16 3.56 2.60
C ASP A 51 -21.42 3.12 3.38
N ASP A 52 -21.22 2.95 4.69
CA ASP A 52 -22.17 2.72 5.79
C ASP A 52 -22.74 1.30 6.02
N ASP A 53 -22.05 0.55 6.90
CA ASP A 53 -22.72 -0.18 8.00
C ASP A 53 -21.79 -0.20 9.25
N PRO A 54 -22.27 0.11 10.47
CA PRO A 54 -21.45 0.12 11.68
C PRO A 54 -20.90 -1.27 12.03
N GLN A 55 -19.58 -1.39 12.14
CA GLN A 55 -18.95 -2.63 12.54
C GLN A 55 -19.19 -2.92 14.04
N GLU A 56 -19.90 -4.02 14.28
CA GLU A 56 -20.12 -4.64 15.59
C GLU A 56 -18.78 -4.93 16.29
N ALA A 57 -18.72 -4.60 17.59
CA ALA A 57 -17.53 -4.72 18.42
C ALA A 57 -17.11 -6.20 18.56
N VAL A 58 -15.89 -6.55 18.13
CA VAL A 58 -15.32 -7.88 18.35
C VAL A 58 -14.64 -7.91 19.72
N GLN A 59 -15.16 -8.77 20.59
CA GLN A 59 -14.70 -9.07 21.94
C GLN A 59 -13.39 -9.91 21.91
N PRO A 60 -12.50 -9.85 22.93
CA PRO A 60 -11.20 -10.53 22.90
C PRO A 60 -11.34 -12.05 22.97
N ALA A 61 -10.79 -12.77 22.00
CA ALA A 61 -10.66 -14.23 22.05
C ALA A 61 -9.39 -14.64 22.83
N THR A 62 -9.57 -15.65 23.68
CA THR A 62 -8.59 -16.28 24.57
C THR A 62 -7.43 -16.98 23.84
N THR A 63 -6.27 -16.99 24.50
CA THR A 63 -5.01 -17.63 24.09
C THR A 63 -5.13 -19.14 23.85
N THR A 64 -4.82 -19.59 22.63
CA THR A 64 -4.50 -20.98 22.31
C THR A 64 -3.08 -21.05 21.75
N SER A 65 -2.24 -21.84 22.39
CA SER A 65 -0.83 -22.10 22.06
C SER A 65 -0.69 -22.80 20.70
N ALA A 66 0.11 -22.25 19.79
CA ALA A 66 0.43 -22.86 18.49
C ALA A 66 1.80 -23.59 18.53
N PRO A 67 2.01 -24.67 17.76
CA PRO A 67 3.21 -25.51 17.85
C PRO A 67 4.43 -24.91 17.14
N ALA A 68 5.62 -25.36 17.57
CA ALA A 68 6.93 -24.94 17.08
C ALA A 68 7.20 -25.30 15.60
N PRO A 69 7.93 -24.47 14.83
CA PRO A 69 8.28 -24.76 13.44
C PRO A 69 9.49 -25.69 13.30
N ALA A 70 9.42 -26.61 12.34
CA ALA A 70 10.52 -27.48 11.91
C ALA A 70 11.54 -26.73 10.99
N PRO A 71 12.81 -27.17 10.93
CA PRO A 71 13.85 -26.44 10.18
C PRO A 71 13.90 -26.77 8.68
N GLY A 72 14.11 -25.73 7.87
CA GLY A 72 15.10 -25.76 6.78
C GLY A 72 14.60 -25.99 5.35
N ALA A 73 14.08 -24.94 4.71
CA ALA A 73 14.17 -24.78 3.27
C ALA A 73 14.99 -23.52 2.96
N THR A 74 16.13 -23.71 2.30
CA THR A 74 17.06 -22.65 1.90
C THR A 74 16.39 -21.68 0.91
N PRO A 75 16.30 -20.36 1.20
CA PRO A 75 15.69 -19.42 0.26
C PRO A 75 16.64 -19.05 -0.89
N GLY A 76 16.15 -19.22 -2.12
CA GLY A 76 16.77 -18.69 -3.33
C GLY A 76 16.70 -17.15 -3.38
N GLY A 77 17.76 -16.55 -3.94
CA GLY A 77 17.86 -15.12 -4.24
C GLY A 77 18.08 -14.23 -3.01
N THR A 78 19.20 -14.40 -2.31
CA THR A 78 19.50 -13.58 -1.13
C THR A 78 20.36 -12.39 -1.53
N ALA A 79 19.77 -11.18 -1.54
CA ALA A 79 20.55 -9.95 -1.40
C ALA A 79 21.53 -10.13 -0.22
N GLY A 80 22.81 -9.76 -0.37
CA GLY A 80 23.92 -10.14 0.53
C GLY A 80 23.70 -9.84 2.03
N PRO A 81 24.64 -10.16 2.93
CA PRO A 81 24.46 -9.87 4.36
C PRO A 81 24.24 -8.37 4.62
N CYS A 82 23.51 -8.03 5.68
CA CYS A 82 23.41 -6.66 6.14
C CYS A 82 24.75 -6.23 6.76
N PRO A 83 25.40 -5.15 6.27
CA PRO A 83 26.58 -4.63 6.94
C PRO A 83 26.14 -4.16 8.34
N ASN A 84 26.86 -4.57 9.40
CA ASN A 84 26.68 -4.22 10.81
C ASN A 84 25.29 -3.66 11.18
N ALA A 85 24.45 -4.44 11.88
CA ALA A 85 23.10 -4.01 12.28
C ALA A 85 23.10 -2.55 12.77
N PRO A 86 22.17 -1.69 12.33
CA PRO A 86 22.17 -0.30 12.77
C PRO A 86 22.06 -0.32 14.28
N THR A 87 23.01 0.34 14.94
CA THR A 87 23.01 0.54 16.39
C THR A 87 21.94 1.57 16.74
N GLY A 88 20.67 1.29 16.42
CA GLY A 88 19.56 1.95 17.08
C GLY A 88 19.57 1.41 18.50
N ARG A 89 19.86 2.28 19.48
CA ARG A 89 20.00 1.98 20.92
C ARG A 89 19.49 0.58 21.27
N ASP A 90 20.44 -0.30 21.53
CA ASP A 90 20.24 -1.71 21.84
C ASP A 90 18.93 -1.95 22.62
N GLY A 91 17.98 -2.66 22.01
CA GLY A 91 16.89 -3.31 22.75
C GLY A 91 15.76 -2.45 23.30
N GLY A 92 15.53 -1.23 22.80
CA GLY A 92 14.30 -0.49 23.14
C GLY A 92 13.05 -1.27 22.72
N SER A 93 12.31 -1.84 23.67
CA SER A 93 10.99 -2.45 23.43
C SER A 93 9.88 -1.41 23.34
N GLU A 94 10.23 -0.14 23.47
CA GLU A 94 9.30 0.97 23.42
C GLU A 94 8.77 1.18 22.00
N LEU A 95 7.45 1.25 21.88
CA LEU A 95 6.80 1.51 20.61
C LEU A 95 6.94 3.00 20.26
N PRO A 96 7.19 3.35 18.99
CA PRO A 96 7.16 4.74 18.56
C PRO A 96 5.76 5.35 18.82
N VAL A 97 5.68 6.31 19.74
CA VAL A 97 4.47 7.08 20.05
C VAL A 97 4.53 8.53 19.56
N ALA A 98 5.68 8.95 19.03
CA ALA A 98 5.91 10.26 18.43
C ALA A 98 6.74 10.11 17.15
N ALA A 99 6.71 11.15 16.30
CA ALA A 99 7.42 11.13 15.03
C ALA A 99 8.93 10.99 15.29
N PRO A 100 9.59 9.95 14.74
CA PRO A 100 11.03 9.81 14.91
C PRO A 100 11.76 10.90 14.13
N LYS A 101 13.01 11.17 14.52
CA LYS A 101 13.91 11.98 13.68
C LYS A 101 14.07 11.28 12.33
N THR A 102 13.65 11.96 11.27
CA THR A 102 13.50 11.34 9.95
C THR A 102 14.10 12.22 8.86
N THR A 103 14.79 11.61 7.91
CA THR A 103 15.10 12.22 6.61
C THR A 103 14.25 11.55 5.55
N TRP A 104 13.71 12.34 4.61
CA TRP A 104 12.88 11.82 3.52
C TRP A 104 13.71 11.77 2.23
N ASP A 105 13.90 10.58 1.71
CA ASP A 105 14.75 10.33 0.55
C ASP A 105 13.88 10.01 -0.68
N GLN A 106 14.36 10.40 -1.86
CA GLN A 106 13.80 9.95 -3.13
C GLN A 106 14.00 8.44 -3.33
N PHE A 107 13.02 7.79 -3.96
CA PHE A 107 13.03 6.36 -4.23
C PHE A 107 12.31 6.04 -5.55
N GLY A 108 12.79 5.06 -6.31
CA GLY A 108 12.20 4.65 -7.58
C GLY A 108 12.29 5.71 -8.67
N GLY A 109 13.47 6.28 -8.92
CA GLY A 109 13.64 7.40 -9.85
C GLY A 109 12.98 8.69 -9.36
N GLY A 110 12.91 8.86 -8.04
CA GLY A 110 12.23 9.96 -7.37
C GLY A 110 10.71 9.92 -7.49
N ALA A 111 10.12 8.78 -7.87
CA ALA A 111 8.68 8.60 -7.90
C ALA A 111 8.06 8.59 -6.50
N LEU A 112 8.81 8.22 -5.47
CA LEU A 112 8.36 8.19 -4.09
C LEU A 112 9.29 9.00 -3.18
N LEU A 113 8.74 9.50 -2.07
CA LEU A 113 9.50 9.94 -0.91
C LEU A 113 9.29 8.93 0.22
N VAL A 114 10.37 8.38 0.73
CA VAL A 114 10.34 7.35 1.78
C VAL A 114 11.24 7.72 2.96
N PRO A 115 10.89 7.31 4.18
CA PRO A 115 11.61 7.74 5.37
C PRO A 115 12.89 6.93 5.62
N SER A 116 13.89 7.61 6.16
CA SER A 116 15.08 7.04 6.78
C SER A 116 15.19 7.56 8.22
N THR A 117 15.40 6.66 9.17
CA THR A 117 15.59 6.95 10.60
C THR A 117 16.95 6.42 11.07
N ASP A 118 17.28 6.61 12.36
CA ASP A 118 18.46 5.99 12.97
C ASP A 118 18.36 4.45 13.02
N ALA A 119 17.14 3.90 12.91
CA ALA A 119 16.88 2.47 12.78
C ALA A 119 16.95 1.94 11.34
N GLY A 120 17.42 2.74 10.37
CA GLY A 120 17.58 2.36 8.98
C GLY A 120 16.60 3.06 8.01
N PRO A 121 16.62 2.70 6.72
CA PRO A 121 17.42 1.63 6.11
C PRO A 121 18.92 2.00 5.99
N MET A 122 19.81 1.05 6.28
CA MET A 122 21.26 1.25 6.00
C MET A 122 21.62 0.99 4.54
N VAL A 123 20.97 0.01 3.91
CA VAL A 123 21.16 -0.27 2.49
C VAL A 123 20.08 0.46 1.72
N ARG A 124 20.49 1.43 0.92
CA ARG A 124 19.62 2.30 0.13
C ARG A 124 20.04 2.23 -1.33
N THR A 125 19.22 1.59 -2.14
CA THR A 125 19.31 1.67 -3.61
C THR A 125 18.05 2.35 -4.14
N ASP A 126 18.00 2.57 -5.46
CA ASP A 126 16.82 3.17 -6.09
C ASP A 126 15.58 2.26 -6.07
N THR A 127 15.76 0.95 -5.89
CA THR A 127 14.67 -0.05 -5.92
C THR A 127 14.56 -0.90 -4.65
N LEU A 128 15.51 -0.78 -3.72
CA LEU A 128 15.53 -1.56 -2.49
C LEU A 128 15.93 -0.71 -1.28
N ARG A 129 15.15 -0.86 -0.21
CA ARG A 129 15.42 -0.31 1.12
C ARG A 129 15.43 -1.47 2.11
N ARG A 130 16.56 -1.72 2.76
CA ARG A 130 16.74 -2.88 3.64
C ARG A 130 17.78 -2.64 4.73
N CYS A 131 17.96 -3.62 5.60
CA CYS A 131 18.85 -3.61 6.75
C CYS A 131 18.41 -2.57 7.79
N TYR A 132 17.24 -2.84 8.37
CA TYR A 132 16.67 -2.10 9.48
C TYR A 132 17.11 -2.70 10.81
N ALA A 133 17.10 -1.88 11.87
CA ALA A 133 17.47 -2.33 13.20
C ALA A 133 16.45 -3.35 13.72
N HIS A 134 16.92 -4.30 14.53
CA HIS A 134 16.06 -5.31 15.15
C HIS A 134 15.25 -4.74 16.33
N THR A 135 14.50 -3.66 16.09
CA THR A 135 13.78 -2.87 17.10
C THR A 135 12.36 -2.52 16.61
N PRO A 136 11.45 -2.05 17.48
CA PRO A 136 10.14 -1.54 17.07
C PRO A 136 10.24 -0.40 16.05
N LEU A 137 11.18 0.51 16.22
CA LEU A 137 11.41 1.61 15.28
C LEU A 137 11.93 1.11 13.91
N GLY A 138 12.77 0.06 13.91
CA GLY A 138 13.20 -0.59 12.68
C GLY A 138 12.04 -1.27 11.94
N ALA A 139 11.16 -1.97 12.67
CA ALA A 139 9.95 -2.56 12.11
C ALA A 139 8.99 -1.50 11.54
N PHE A 140 8.77 -0.41 12.28
CA PHE A 140 7.96 0.73 11.87
C PHE A 140 8.48 1.38 10.58
N THR A 141 9.79 1.62 10.50
CA THR A 141 10.43 2.24 9.34
C THR A 141 10.44 1.28 8.14
N SER A 142 10.71 -0.02 8.37
CA SER A 142 10.67 -1.07 7.35
C SER A 142 9.27 -1.24 6.76
N ALA A 143 8.24 -1.32 7.60
CA ALA A 143 6.85 -1.45 7.15
C ALA A 143 6.47 -0.30 6.22
N THR A 144 6.81 0.93 6.60
CA THR A 144 6.51 2.12 5.80
C THR A 144 7.24 2.11 4.45
N ASN A 145 8.53 1.82 4.44
CA ASN A 145 9.30 1.68 3.19
C ASN A 145 8.76 0.55 2.31
N THR A 146 8.37 -0.58 2.92
CA THR A 146 7.84 -1.75 2.21
C THR A 146 6.50 -1.44 1.58
N VAL A 147 5.56 -0.86 2.35
CA VAL A 147 4.24 -0.43 1.87
C VAL A 147 4.38 0.56 0.72
N MET A 148 5.24 1.58 0.85
CA MET A 148 5.48 2.54 -0.23
C MET A 148 6.10 1.86 -1.45
N GLY A 149 7.09 0.98 -1.25
CA GLY A 149 7.82 0.32 -2.31
C GLY A 149 6.98 -0.64 -3.15
N ILE A 150 6.14 -1.48 -2.53
CA ILE A 150 5.28 -2.43 -3.27
C ILE A 150 4.17 -1.72 -4.06
N ASN A 151 3.81 -0.50 -3.66
CA ASN A 151 2.88 0.37 -4.39
C ASN A 151 3.60 1.35 -5.35
N GLY A 152 4.94 1.33 -5.39
CA GLY A 152 5.76 2.16 -6.25
C GLY A 152 5.77 1.74 -7.71
N THR A 153 6.79 2.15 -8.47
CA THR A 153 6.90 1.75 -9.89
C THR A 153 7.04 0.23 -10.04
N PRO A 154 6.66 -0.38 -11.18
CA PRO A 154 6.74 -1.83 -11.35
C PRO A 154 8.13 -2.42 -11.06
N ALA A 155 9.20 -1.69 -11.42
CA ALA A 155 10.57 -2.08 -11.13
C ALA A 155 10.87 -2.10 -9.62
N VAL A 156 10.43 -1.08 -8.88
CA VAL A 156 10.57 -1.02 -7.43
C VAL A 156 9.72 -2.09 -6.76
N ALA A 157 8.45 -2.18 -7.13
CA ALA A 157 7.50 -3.11 -6.54
C ALA A 157 7.99 -4.56 -6.65
N THR A 158 8.50 -4.95 -7.83
CA THR A 158 9.05 -6.30 -8.05
C THR A 158 10.23 -6.60 -7.13
N VAL A 159 11.19 -5.67 -7.03
CA VAL A 159 12.38 -5.84 -6.18
C VAL A 159 12.00 -5.90 -4.70
N MET A 160 11.07 -5.05 -4.26
CA MET A 160 10.58 -5.03 -2.88
C MET A 160 9.80 -6.31 -2.54
N LEU A 161 8.89 -6.77 -3.41
CA LEU A 161 8.19 -8.05 -3.26
C LEU A 161 9.16 -9.23 -3.16
N GLN A 162 10.28 -9.20 -3.88
CA GLN A 162 11.26 -10.27 -3.84
C GLN A 162 12.12 -10.29 -2.57
N ASN A 163 12.46 -9.12 -2.03
CA ASN A 163 13.49 -8.99 -0.99
C ASN A 163 12.95 -8.62 0.39
N GLN A 164 11.81 -7.93 0.45
CA GLN A 164 11.23 -7.36 1.68
C GLN A 164 9.93 -8.04 2.11
N LEU A 165 9.52 -9.11 1.42
CA LEU A 165 8.47 -10.02 1.88
C LEU A 165 9.07 -11.40 2.19
N THR A 166 8.54 -12.08 3.19
CA THR A 166 8.83 -13.51 3.38
C THR A 166 8.19 -14.33 2.24
N PRO A 167 8.69 -15.54 1.93
CA PRO A 167 7.98 -16.45 1.03
C PRO A 167 6.56 -16.74 1.54
N GLY A 168 5.59 -16.73 0.63
CA GLY A 168 4.20 -17.00 0.99
C GLY A 168 3.22 -16.74 -0.16
N PRO A 169 1.99 -17.25 -0.04
CA PRO A 169 1.01 -17.21 -1.12
C PRO A 169 0.61 -15.80 -1.54
N ALA A 170 0.60 -14.81 -0.63
CA ALA A 170 0.29 -13.44 -0.99
C ALA A 170 1.42 -12.82 -1.83
N ARG A 171 2.68 -12.98 -1.39
CA ARG A 171 3.86 -12.59 -2.18
C ARG A 171 3.84 -13.20 -3.58
N ASP A 172 3.61 -14.51 -3.68
CA ASP A 172 3.63 -15.24 -4.95
C ASP A 172 2.50 -14.79 -5.89
N ARG A 173 1.34 -14.41 -5.34
CA ARG A 173 0.24 -13.83 -6.12
C ARG A 173 0.62 -12.46 -6.68
N TYR A 174 1.23 -11.58 -5.88
CA TYR A 174 1.66 -10.26 -6.35
C TYR A 174 2.75 -10.33 -7.41
N LEU A 175 3.69 -11.28 -7.30
CA LEU A 175 4.73 -11.49 -8.30
C LEU A 175 4.20 -12.02 -9.65
N LYS A 176 3.01 -12.62 -9.68
CA LYS A 176 2.36 -13.12 -10.91
C LYS A 176 1.48 -12.09 -11.59
N ALA A 177 1.10 -11.01 -10.90
CA ALA A 177 0.34 -9.92 -11.46
C ALA A 177 1.28 -8.83 -12.03
N PRO A 178 0.85 -8.04 -13.02
CA PRO A 178 1.53 -6.77 -13.33
C PRO A 178 1.39 -5.84 -12.10
N GLY A 179 2.40 -5.86 -11.23
CA GLY A 179 2.45 -5.07 -10.01
C GLY A 179 2.99 -3.66 -10.21
N GLY A 180 2.84 -2.84 -9.16
CA GLY A 180 3.25 -1.44 -9.13
C GLY A 180 2.29 -0.47 -9.83
N THR A 181 2.66 0.79 -9.77
CA THR A 181 1.90 1.96 -10.24
C THR A 181 2.77 2.78 -11.19
N ASP A 182 2.20 3.48 -12.18
CA ASP A 182 3.00 4.39 -13.00
C ASP A 182 3.66 5.50 -12.16
N ALA A 183 4.76 6.05 -12.66
CA ALA A 183 5.57 7.00 -11.91
C ALA A 183 4.83 8.31 -11.56
N ASN A 184 3.89 8.77 -12.40
CA ASN A 184 3.17 10.02 -12.14
C ASN A 184 2.16 9.84 -11.01
N THR A 185 1.43 8.73 -11.02
CA THR A 185 0.52 8.38 -9.94
C THR A 185 1.29 8.08 -8.64
N ALA A 186 2.40 7.33 -8.70
CA ALA A 186 3.23 7.06 -7.53
C ALA A 186 3.75 8.36 -6.86
N ARG A 187 4.07 9.39 -7.65
CA ARG A 187 4.47 10.73 -7.15
C ARG A 187 3.41 11.43 -6.32
N GLN A 188 2.17 10.97 -6.33
CA GLN A 188 1.10 11.53 -5.52
C GLN A 188 1.01 10.87 -4.14
N PHE A 189 1.59 9.68 -3.95
CA PHE A 189 1.50 8.94 -2.70
C PHE A 189 2.34 9.57 -1.58
N ARG A 190 1.74 9.74 -0.41
CA ARG A 190 2.42 10.28 0.78
C ARG A 190 2.13 9.40 1.97
N VAL A 191 3.14 9.19 2.81
CA VAL A 191 2.93 8.68 4.16
C VAL A 191 2.41 9.85 5.00
N VAL A 192 1.33 9.64 5.75
CA VAL A 192 0.74 10.65 6.64
C VAL A 192 0.69 10.19 8.10
N GLY A 193 0.82 8.89 8.34
CA GLY A 193 1.01 8.37 9.68
C GLY A 193 1.32 6.89 9.69
N ALA A 194 1.80 6.40 10.83
CA ALA A 194 1.99 4.99 11.06
C ALA A 194 1.88 4.68 12.56
N ARG A 195 1.73 3.40 12.91
CA ARG A 195 1.78 2.94 14.30
C ARG A 195 2.26 1.50 14.40
N VAL A 196 2.77 1.14 15.57
CA VAL A 196 3.02 -0.25 15.96
C VAL A 196 1.96 -0.64 16.98
N LEU A 197 1.18 -1.67 16.67
CA LEU A 197 0.11 -2.19 17.52
C LEU A 197 0.65 -3.21 18.54
N SER A 198 1.61 -4.04 18.12
CA SER A 198 2.27 -5.01 18.98
C SER A 198 3.68 -5.29 18.48
N TYR A 199 4.56 -5.69 19.41
CA TYR A 199 5.95 -5.99 19.10
C TYR A 199 6.47 -7.17 19.93
N THR A 200 7.23 -8.01 19.26
CA THR A 200 8.14 -9.01 19.82
C THR A 200 9.42 -8.99 18.98
N PRO A 201 10.54 -9.56 19.46
CA PRO A 201 11.72 -9.70 18.61
C PRO A 201 11.42 -10.44 17.29
N ALA A 202 10.51 -11.41 17.26
CA ALA A 202 10.23 -12.15 16.03
C ALA A 202 9.23 -11.44 15.08
N ARG A 203 8.33 -10.60 15.61
CA ARG A 203 7.18 -10.05 14.88
C ARG A 203 6.77 -8.68 15.37
N ALA A 204 6.30 -7.84 14.47
CA ALA A 204 5.63 -6.58 14.80
C ALA A 204 4.34 -6.45 13.98
N LEU A 205 3.23 -6.09 14.62
CA LEU A 205 2.03 -5.70 13.88
C LEU A 205 2.05 -4.19 13.70
N THR A 206 2.12 -3.72 12.45
CA THR A 206 2.17 -2.30 12.14
C THR A 206 1.02 -1.89 11.25
N GLU A 207 0.72 -0.60 11.23
CA GLU A 207 -0.18 0.00 10.27
C GLU A 207 0.42 1.28 9.71
N VAL A 208 0.23 1.50 8.42
CA VAL A 208 0.72 2.66 7.68
C VAL A 208 -0.47 3.34 7.02
N VAL A 209 -0.59 4.66 7.20
CA VAL A 209 -1.58 5.48 6.52
C VAL A 209 -0.93 6.20 5.36
N MET A 210 -1.46 5.95 4.17
CA MET A 210 -1.03 6.54 2.92
C MET A 210 -2.13 7.47 2.41
N ASP A 211 -1.76 8.70 2.06
CA ASP A 211 -2.57 9.57 1.23
C ASP A 211 -2.26 9.27 -0.24
N LEU A 212 -3.31 9.05 -1.02
CA LEU A 212 -3.20 8.65 -2.42
C LEU A 212 -3.14 9.84 -3.38
N GLY A 213 -3.34 11.07 -2.90
CA GLY A 213 -3.14 12.36 -3.57
C GLY A 213 -4.03 12.62 -4.79
N GLY A 214 -4.02 11.74 -5.78
CA GLY A 214 -4.79 11.80 -7.02
C GLY A 214 -6.27 11.42 -6.91
N MET A 215 -6.73 10.98 -5.73
CA MET A 215 -8.13 10.63 -5.46
C MET A 215 -8.71 11.57 -4.39
N ASP A 216 -8.67 12.88 -4.62
CA ASP A 216 -9.16 13.91 -3.68
C ASP A 216 -8.61 13.77 -2.25
N GLY A 217 -7.35 13.31 -2.11
CA GLY A 217 -6.73 13.11 -0.82
C GLY A 217 -7.27 11.91 -0.02
N VAL A 218 -7.86 10.90 -0.67
CA VAL A 218 -8.26 9.65 0.00
C VAL A 218 -7.06 9.05 0.73
N GLN A 219 -7.25 8.88 2.03
CA GLN A 219 -6.30 8.20 2.90
C GLN A 219 -6.71 6.74 3.08
N VAL A 220 -5.74 5.84 3.02
CA VAL A 220 -5.94 4.40 3.27
C VAL A 220 -5.01 3.95 4.38
N THR A 221 -5.53 3.11 5.27
CA THR A 221 -4.74 2.40 6.27
C THR A 221 -4.43 1.00 5.75
N ILE A 222 -3.15 0.67 5.74
CA ILE A 222 -2.61 -0.63 5.34
C ILE A 222 -2.07 -1.30 6.59
N THR A 223 -2.61 -2.47 6.92
CA THR A 223 -2.03 -3.34 7.94
C THR A 223 -0.80 -4.03 7.35
N ALA A 224 0.31 -3.97 8.06
CA ALA A 224 1.58 -4.55 7.64
C ALA A 224 2.16 -5.41 8.78
N PRO A 225 1.83 -6.71 8.82
CA PRO A 225 2.45 -7.66 9.74
C PRO A 225 3.90 -7.90 9.33
N MET A 226 4.84 -7.53 10.21
CA MET A 226 6.28 -7.65 9.97
C MET A 226 6.84 -8.85 10.72
N VAL A 227 7.80 -9.54 10.08
CA VAL A 227 8.51 -10.72 10.59
C VAL A 227 10.02 -10.46 10.50
N TRP A 228 10.73 -10.75 11.58
CA TRP A 228 12.20 -10.74 11.55
C TRP A 228 12.70 -12.01 10.87
N SER A 229 13.30 -11.87 9.68
CA SER A 229 13.71 -13.01 8.87
C SER A 229 14.92 -12.67 8.00
N GLY A 230 15.94 -13.54 8.03
CA GLY A 230 17.16 -13.34 7.25
C GLY A 230 17.95 -12.10 7.68
N GLY A 231 17.88 -11.72 8.95
CA GLY A 231 18.60 -10.58 9.51
C GLY A 231 17.99 -9.21 9.20
N ASP A 232 16.71 -9.16 8.81
CA ASP A 232 16.00 -7.93 8.50
C ASP A 232 14.50 -8.04 8.82
N TRP A 233 13.81 -6.90 8.90
CA TRP A 233 12.35 -6.84 8.98
C TRP A 233 11.75 -7.00 7.59
N LYS A 234 10.87 -7.99 7.42
CA LYS A 234 10.14 -8.26 6.18
C LYS A 234 8.64 -8.29 6.43
N LEU A 235 7.85 -7.84 5.47
CA LEU A 235 6.39 -8.02 5.49
C LEU A 235 6.07 -9.53 5.38
N ASP A 236 5.08 -9.99 6.12
CA ASP A 236 4.63 -11.39 6.07
C ASP A 236 3.98 -11.68 4.70
N GLY A 237 4.66 -12.49 3.88
CA GLY A 237 4.18 -12.88 2.55
C GLY A 237 2.97 -13.81 2.57
N THR A 238 2.46 -14.20 3.74
CA THR A 238 1.19 -14.88 3.91
C THR A 238 0.02 -13.92 4.16
N ASP A 239 0.29 -12.65 4.46
CA ASP A 239 -0.74 -11.67 4.78
C ASP A 239 -1.61 -11.34 3.57
N THR A 240 -2.93 -11.38 3.78
CA THR A 240 -3.95 -11.10 2.76
C THR A 240 -4.89 -9.97 3.18
N THR A 241 -4.51 -9.23 4.22
CA THR A 241 -5.30 -8.12 4.75
C THR A 241 -5.47 -7.04 3.68
N GLN A 242 -6.71 -6.59 3.49
CA GLN A 242 -7.03 -5.53 2.52
C GLN A 242 -6.83 -4.14 3.16
N PRO A 243 -6.49 -3.11 2.38
CA PRO A 243 -6.44 -1.74 2.85
C PRO A 243 -7.86 -1.30 3.17
N ARG A 244 -7.97 -0.42 4.16
CA ARG A 244 -9.25 0.20 4.52
C ARG A 244 -9.14 1.70 4.34
N ARG A 245 -10.25 2.36 4.00
CA ARG A 245 -10.31 3.82 4.03
C ARG A 245 -9.99 4.32 5.44
N SER A 246 -9.13 5.33 5.53
CA SER A 246 -8.83 6.01 6.79
C SER A 246 -9.76 7.21 6.96
N THR A 247 -10.47 7.25 8.08
CA THR A 247 -11.39 8.34 8.44
C THR A 247 -10.84 9.22 9.56
N SER A 248 -9.83 8.75 10.29
CA SER A 248 -9.11 9.48 11.32
C SER A 248 -7.68 8.95 11.46
N LEU A 249 -6.79 9.81 11.94
CA LEU A 249 -5.40 9.51 12.29
C LEU A 249 -5.21 9.44 13.81
N ASP A 250 -6.29 9.29 14.58
CA ASP A 250 -6.21 9.12 16.04
C ASP A 250 -5.46 7.84 16.42
N GLY A 251 -4.52 7.98 17.36
CA GLY A 251 -3.64 6.88 17.77
C GLY A 251 -2.56 6.51 16.74
N PHE A 252 -2.44 7.26 15.65
CA PHE A 252 -1.28 7.17 14.75
C PHE A 252 -0.22 8.20 15.14
N VAL A 253 1.05 7.80 14.98
CA VAL A 253 2.14 8.76 14.90
C VAL A 253 1.96 9.53 13.60
N ARG A 254 1.62 10.82 13.69
CA ARG A 254 1.60 11.74 12.55
C ARG A 254 3.02 11.83 12.00
N TRP A 255 3.21 11.38 10.77
CA TRP A 255 4.54 11.20 10.21
C TRP A 255 4.52 11.40 8.71
N GLU A 256 5.06 12.54 8.28
CA GLU A 256 5.03 12.99 6.89
C GLU A 256 6.33 13.72 6.53
N ALA A 257 6.58 13.86 5.23
CA ALA A 257 7.65 14.72 4.73
C ALA A 257 7.31 16.18 5.05
N GLY A 258 8.24 16.90 5.69
CA GLY A 258 8.10 18.33 5.92
C GLY A 258 7.91 19.07 4.59
N ARG A 259 7.00 20.05 4.59
CA ARG A 259 6.82 20.95 3.44
C ARG A 259 7.96 21.95 3.34
#